data_AF-A0A7W9W9D1-F1
#
_entry.id   AF-A0A7W9W9D1-F1
#
_cell.length_a   1.000
_cell.length_b   1.000
_cell.length_c   1.000
_cell.angle_alpha   90.00
_cell.angle_beta   90.00
_cell.angle_gamma   90.00
#
_symmetry.space_group_name_H-M   'P 1'
#
loop_
_entity.id
_entity.type
_entity.pdbx_description
1 polymer ?
#
loop_
_entity_poly.entity_id
_entity_poly.type
_entity_poly.pdbx_seq_one_letter_code
_entity_poly.pdbx_strand_id
1 'polypeptide(L)'
;MVRFFSCLLSLLGAWGLLGPLPVAAQAVPNPGENIAFLVTFGAQGDKSWGDDDFTQTFFFLVPKGNRQPVYIRVFDPDCGGRHDEAKSGWNTTTEFSLYGGSGAHSGPDARSTEPKGTFRSGTLLKTRTFGPEPTYDNQWFTFGPLNPLEGEFVPEFDGYVFKLVTQGRKGDDGNLYRYFLSSSPTQNVAVEGGNAFTYEYSFRLSPERGAKTHLYPFINERVVSIRQSNFDGDDDLLLKIFSVAKNGHPATISPDQRWASSVHAIAAKEHGLSLDLQITSLSKASNDLVFYVTDQYDVALPFFAIPLGGPPRYRYEVDVKIRK
;
A
#
# COMPACT_ATOMS: atom_id res chain seq x y z
N MET A 1 55.29 -27.55 45.07
CA MET A 1 54.84 -27.50 43.66
C MET A 1 53.32 -27.64 43.67
N VAL A 2 52.63 -26.49 43.64
CA VAL A 2 51.19 -26.36 43.94
C VAL A 2 50.37 -26.79 42.70
N ARG A 3 49.46 -27.75 42.84
CA ARG A 3 48.47 -28.09 41.82
C ARG A 3 47.11 -27.52 42.22
N PHE A 4 46.63 -26.59 41.41
CA PHE A 4 45.35 -25.91 41.53
C PHE A 4 44.18 -26.84 41.16
N PHE A 5 43.13 -26.80 41.98
CA PHE A 5 41.76 -27.19 41.65
C PHE A 5 41.20 -26.24 40.58
N SER A 6 40.44 -26.76 39.61
CA SER A 6 39.32 -25.98 39.06
C SER A 6 38.21 -26.91 38.58
N CYS A 7 37.05 -26.69 39.18
CA CYS A 7 35.76 -27.24 38.89
C CYS A 7 35.12 -26.33 37.83
N LEU A 8 34.56 -26.87 36.75
CA LEU A 8 33.59 -26.10 35.95
C LEU A 8 32.41 -26.97 35.52
N LEU A 9 31.27 -26.57 36.06
CA LEU A 9 29.93 -27.04 35.81
C LEU A 9 29.39 -26.42 34.51
N SER A 10 28.66 -27.23 33.74
CA SER A 10 27.42 -26.93 33.00
C SER A 10 27.28 -25.64 32.16
N LEU A 11 26.98 -25.80 30.87
CA LEU A 11 25.81 -25.18 30.22
C LEU A 11 25.56 -25.84 28.85
N LEU A 12 24.54 -26.72 28.82
CA LEU A 12 23.89 -27.17 27.59
C LEU A 12 23.22 -25.95 26.94
N GLY A 13 23.79 -25.49 25.82
CA GLY A 13 23.18 -24.47 24.98
C GLY A 13 21.98 -25.03 24.25
N ALA A 14 20.78 -24.67 24.69
CA ALA A 14 19.56 -24.85 23.92
C ALA A 14 19.63 -23.97 22.67
N TRP A 15 19.99 -24.56 21.53
CA TRP A 15 19.80 -23.95 20.22
C TRP A 15 18.29 -23.95 19.91
N GLY A 16 17.62 -22.89 20.35
CA GLY A 16 16.27 -22.59 19.88
C GLY A 16 16.32 -22.32 18.39
N LEU A 17 15.75 -23.23 17.60
CA LEU A 17 15.38 -23.00 16.21
C LEU A 17 14.31 -21.90 16.18
N LEU A 18 14.75 -20.64 16.13
CA LEU A 18 13.93 -19.55 15.64
C LEU A 18 13.73 -19.78 14.14
N GLY A 19 12.66 -20.51 13.79
CA GLY A 19 12.19 -20.56 12.43
C GLY A 19 11.90 -19.13 11.93
N PRO A 20 12.13 -18.83 10.65
CA PRO A 20 11.81 -17.52 10.10
C PRO A 20 10.32 -17.26 10.30
N LEU A 21 9.99 -16.15 10.94
CA LEU A 21 8.61 -15.66 10.98
C LEU A 21 8.13 -15.54 9.53
N PRO A 22 6.92 -16.05 9.19
CA PRO A 22 6.37 -15.86 7.87
C PRO A 22 6.14 -14.37 7.68
N VAL A 23 7.03 -13.73 6.94
CA VAL A 23 6.83 -12.36 6.48
C VAL A 23 5.64 -12.42 5.53
N ALA A 24 4.48 -11.94 5.99
CA ALA A 24 3.24 -11.86 5.23
C ALA A 24 3.37 -10.79 4.14
N ALA A 25 4.26 -11.02 3.17
CA ALA A 25 4.80 -9.99 2.29
C ALA A 25 3.75 -9.38 1.35
N GLN A 26 2.55 -9.97 1.19
CA GLN A 26 1.52 -9.52 0.25
C GLN A 26 0.22 -9.06 0.92
N ALA A 27 0.28 -8.75 2.20
CA ALA A 27 -0.77 -7.95 2.82
C ALA A 27 -0.75 -6.54 2.22
N VAL A 28 -1.94 -5.97 2.02
CA VAL A 28 -2.12 -4.57 1.63
C VAL A 28 -3.04 -3.93 2.66
N PRO A 29 -2.58 -2.92 3.41
CA PRO A 29 -1.20 -2.44 3.44
C PRO A 29 -0.22 -3.50 3.95
N ASN A 30 1.04 -3.41 3.54
CA ASN A 30 2.10 -4.23 4.07
C ASN A 30 2.40 -3.79 5.52
N PRO A 31 2.67 -4.72 6.47
CA PRO A 31 3.00 -4.34 7.85
C PRO A 31 4.17 -3.35 7.97
N GLY A 32 5.11 -3.37 7.02
CA GLY A 32 6.23 -2.41 6.96
C GLY A 32 5.81 -0.98 6.63
N GLU A 33 4.66 -0.78 5.99
CA GLU A 33 4.11 0.55 5.70
C GLU A 33 3.53 1.23 6.96
N ASN A 34 3.19 0.46 8.00
CA ASN A 34 2.54 0.95 9.22
C ASN A 34 1.32 1.85 8.92
N ILE A 35 0.49 1.36 8.02
CA ILE A 35 -0.85 1.90 7.72
C ILE A 35 -1.86 1.06 8.47
N ALA A 36 -2.84 1.69 9.13
CA ALA A 36 -3.85 0.98 9.89
C ALA A 36 -4.77 0.21 8.94
N PHE A 37 -5.42 0.89 8.01
CA PHE A 37 -6.36 0.32 7.05
C PHE A 37 -6.34 1.11 5.74
N LEU A 38 -6.76 0.48 4.65
CA LEU A 38 -7.28 1.22 3.51
C LEU A 38 -8.67 1.73 3.86
N VAL A 39 -9.07 2.87 3.30
CA VAL A 39 -10.40 3.44 3.55
C VAL A 39 -11.10 3.78 2.25
N THR A 40 -12.42 3.62 2.23
CA THR A 40 -13.29 4.16 1.18
C THR A 40 -14.62 4.54 1.79
N PHE A 41 -14.99 5.81 1.67
CA PHE A 41 -16.26 6.34 2.16
C PHE A 41 -17.39 6.10 1.16
N GLY A 42 -18.62 6.07 1.67
CA GLY A 42 -19.83 6.07 0.85
C GLY A 42 -19.94 7.34 -0.02
N ALA A 43 -20.71 7.25 -1.11
CA ALA A 43 -20.81 8.34 -2.10
C ALA A 43 -21.46 9.64 -1.58
N GLN A 44 -22.03 9.64 -0.38
CA GLN A 44 -22.56 10.81 0.31
C GLN A 44 -21.67 11.24 1.50
N GLY A 45 -20.49 10.62 1.65
CA GLY A 45 -19.48 10.99 2.63
C GLY A 45 -19.06 12.45 2.49
N ASP A 46 -18.65 13.02 3.62
CA ASP A 46 -18.06 14.36 3.61
C ASP A 46 -16.57 14.20 3.30
N LYS A 47 -16.07 14.93 2.30
CA LYS A 47 -14.65 14.85 1.90
C LYS A 47 -13.69 15.35 2.98
N SER A 48 -14.20 15.99 4.03
CA SER A 48 -13.46 16.37 5.23
C SER A 48 -13.00 15.20 6.10
N TRP A 49 -13.28 13.97 5.67
CA TRP A 49 -12.93 12.74 6.37
C TRP A 49 -11.87 11.95 5.59
N GLY A 50 -11.09 12.62 4.73
CA GLY A 50 -9.89 12.07 4.12
C GLY A 50 -10.06 11.36 2.79
N ASP A 51 -11.28 11.11 2.31
CA ASP A 51 -11.55 10.47 1.01
C ASP A 51 -12.13 11.49 0.02
N ASP A 52 -11.35 11.80 -1.02
CA ASP A 52 -11.65 12.89 -1.93
C ASP A 52 -12.57 12.48 -3.10
N ASP A 53 -12.70 11.19 -3.42
CA ASP A 53 -13.46 10.73 -4.58
C ASP A 53 -14.25 9.42 -4.39
N PHE A 54 -14.22 8.83 -3.20
CA PHE A 54 -14.96 7.64 -2.80
C PHE A 54 -14.58 6.39 -3.60
N THR A 55 -13.39 6.38 -4.20
CA THR A 55 -12.91 5.32 -5.09
C THR A 55 -11.44 5.02 -4.81
N GLN A 56 -11.09 3.74 -4.83
CA GLN A 56 -9.70 3.31 -4.69
C GLN A 56 -9.42 2.16 -5.64
N THR A 57 -8.28 2.20 -6.32
CA THR A 57 -7.90 1.20 -7.32
C THR A 57 -6.59 0.53 -6.94
N PHE A 58 -6.63 -0.78 -6.70
CA PHE A 58 -5.43 -1.60 -6.48
C PHE A 58 -5.17 -2.55 -7.62
N PHE A 59 -3.90 -2.86 -7.81
CA PHE A 59 -3.40 -3.82 -8.76
C PHE A 59 -2.71 -4.97 -8.05
N PHE A 60 -2.86 -6.18 -8.60
CA PHE A 60 -2.26 -7.40 -8.07
C PHE A 60 -1.45 -8.06 -9.18
N LEU A 61 -0.13 -8.12 -8.96
CA LEU A 61 0.85 -8.70 -9.87
C LEU A 61 1.07 -10.17 -9.53
N VAL A 62 0.88 -11.03 -10.53
CA VAL A 62 1.21 -12.45 -10.48
C VAL A 62 2.34 -12.71 -11.48
N PRO A 63 3.47 -13.32 -11.08
CA PRO A 63 4.59 -13.55 -11.99
C PRO A 63 4.18 -14.40 -13.20
N LYS A 64 4.75 -14.09 -14.36
CA LYS A 64 4.46 -14.84 -15.60
C LYS A 64 4.76 -16.33 -15.49
N GLY A 65 5.61 -16.77 -14.58
CA GLY A 65 5.87 -18.20 -14.34
C GLY A 65 4.75 -18.93 -13.60
N ASN A 66 3.90 -18.22 -12.84
CA ASN A 66 2.87 -18.86 -12.03
C ASN A 66 1.70 -19.34 -12.89
N ARG A 67 1.32 -20.61 -12.71
CA ARG A 67 0.19 -21.25 -13.39
C ARG A 67 -0.86 -21.78 -12.40
N GLN A 68 -0.58 -21.68 -11.11
CA GLN A 68 -1.51 -22.12 -10.08
C GLN A 68 -2.56 -21.05 -9.84
N PRO A 69 -3.79 -21.45 -9.46
CA PRO A 69 -4.83 -20.49 -9.09
C PRO A 69 -4.36 -19.55 -7.97
N VAL A 70 -4.78 -18.30 -8.06
CA VAL A 70 -4.57 -17.30 -7.02
C VAL A 70 -5.92 -16.76 -6.53
N TYR A 71 -5.87 -16.05 -5.41
CA TYR A 71 -7.04 -15.51 -4.73
C TYR A 71 -6.74 -14.09 -4.28
N ILE A 72 -7.68 -13.18 -4.49
CA ILE A 72 -7.61 -11.83 -3.93
C ILE A 72 -8.61 -11.78 -2.79
N ARG A 73 -8.10 -11.56 -1.58
CA ARG A 73 -8.90 -11.60 -0.35
C ARG A 73 -9.09 -10.18 0.17
N VAL A 74 -10.29 -9.89 0.65
CA VAL A 74 -10.65 -8.61 1.28
C VAL A 74 -11.00 -8.89 2.74
N PHE A 75 -10.28 -8.29 3.66
CA PHE A 75 -10.57 -8.32 5.08
C PHE A 75 -11.52 -7.18 5.40
N ASP A 76 -12.55 -7.50 6.19
CA ASP A 76 -13.56 -6.58 6.65
C ASP A 76 -14.23 -5.77 5.52
N PRO A 77 -14.81 -6.45 4.51
CA PRO A 77 -15.52 -5.74 3.44
C PRO A 77 -16.92 -5.26 3.88
N ASP A 78 -17.35 -5.58 5.11
CA ASP A 78 -18.55 -5.04 5.74
C ASP A 78 -18.53 -3.50 5.71
N CYS A 79 -19.69 -2.84 5.78
CA CYS A 79 -19.79 -1.38 5.95
C CYS A 79 -20.41 -1.06 7.30
N GLY A 80 -19.82 -1.62 8.35
CA GLY A 80 -20.18 -1.46 9.75
C GLY A 80 -19.25 -2.22 10.69
N GLY A 81 -19.69 -2.40 11.93
CA GLY A 81 -18.99 -3.28 12.88
C GLY A 81 -17.76 -2.63 13.52
N ARG A 82 -16.67 -3.39 13.62
CA ARG A 82 -15.57 -3.11 14.55
C ARG A 82 -14.61 -2.02 14.09
N HIS A 83 -14.27 -1.98 12.80
CA HIS A 83 -13.17 -1.15 12.28
C HIS A 83 -13.66 0.07 11.50
N ASP A 84 -14.85 -0.02 10.92
CA ASP A 84 -15.47 1.04 10.11
C ASP A 84 -15.80 2.30 10.91
N GLU A 85 -16.01 3.40 10.20
CA GLU A 85 -16.31 4.70 10.80
C GLU A 85 -17.74 5.16 10.49
N ALA A 86 -18.60 5.12 11.52
CA ALA A 86 -19.98 5.59 11.42
C ALA A 86 -20.08 7.11 11.63
N LYS A 87 -20.89 7.78 10.82
CA LYS A 87 -21.26 9.18 11.08
C LYS A 87 -22.46 9.31 12.02
N SER A 88 -23.58 8.68 11.66
CA SER A 88 -24.83 8.73 12.44
C SER A 88 -25.62 7.40 12.40
N GLY A 89 -24.90 6.31 12.12
CA GLY A 89 -25.42 4.96 11.96
C GLY A 89 -25.07 4.40 10.58
N TRP A 90 -25.10 3.07 10.44
CA TRP A 90 -24.60 2.41 9.24
C TRP A 90 -25.57 2.49 8.05
N ASN A 91 -25.15 3.18 7.00
CA ASN A 91 -25.90 3.35 5.75
C ASN A 91 -25.03 3.17 4.49
N THR A 92 -23.71 3.02 4.64
CA THR A 92 -22.78 2.85 3.52
C THR A 92 -22.94 1.50 2.82
N THR A 93 -22.76 1.54 1.49
CA THR A 93 -22.50 0.32 0.72
C THR A 93 -21.27 0.52 -0.15
N THR A 94 -20.37 -0.45 -0.14
CA THR A 94 -19.10 -0.42 -0.89
C THR A 94 -19.05 -1.57 -1.89
N GLU A 95 -18.72 -1.25 -3.14
CA GLU A 95 -18.59 -2.23 -4.22
C GLU A 95 -17.12 -2.51 -4.53
N PHE A 96 -16.77 -3.79 -4.56
CA PHE A 96 -15.48 -4.31 -4.98
C PHE A 96 -15.64 -4.98 -6.35
N SER A 97 -15.03 -4.39 -7.38
CA SER A 97 -15.10 -4.87 -8.76
C SER A 97 -13.71 -5.30 -9.26
N LEU A 98 -13.55 -6.59 -9.57
CA LEU A 98 -12.32 -7.21 -10.02
C LEU A 98 -12.28 -7.33 -11.54
N TYR A 99 -11.21 -6.82 -12.14
CA TYR A 99 -10.96 -6.79 -13.58
C TYR A 99 -9.65 -7.52 -13.91
N GLY A 100 -9.61 -8.07 -15.12
CA GLY A 100 -8.41 -8.60 -15.75
C GLY A 100 -8.46 -8.37 -17.26
N GLY A 101 -7.64 -9.09 -18.03
CA GLY A 101 -7.58 -8.95 -19.49
C GLY A 101 -7.06 -7.59 -19.97
N SER A 102 -6.97 -7.43 -21.29
CA SER A 102 -6.39 -6.23 -21.91
C SER A 102 -7.07 -4.94 -21.45
N GLY A 103 -6.26 -3.95 -21.09
CA GLY A 103 -6.70 -2.65 -20.61
C GLY A 103 -6.96 -2.58 -19.11
N ALA A 104 -6.90 -3.69 -18.36
CA ALA A 104 -7.06 -3.65 -16.90
C ALA A 104 -6.01 -2.74 -16.23
N HIS A 105 -4.77 -2.76 -16.71
CA HIS A 105 -3.66 -1.90 -16.29
C HIS A 105 -3.18 -0.97 -17.40
N SER A 106 -3.12 -1.44 -18.65
CA SER A 106 -2.63 -0.63 -19.78
C SER A 106 -3.63 0.40 -20.31
N GLY A 107 -4.89 0.34 -19.84
CA GLY A 107 -5.94 1.29 -20.22
C GLY A 107 -5.53 2.73 -19.92
N PRO A 108 -5.92 3.72 -20.75
CA PRO A 108 -5.47 5.11 -20.60
C PRO A 108 -5.70 5.68 -19.19
N ASP A 109 -6.89 5.45 -18.64
CA ASP A 109 -7.29 5.98 -17.33
C ASP A 109 -7.17 4.93 -16.21
N ALA A 110 -6.69 3.71 -16.51
CA ALA A 110 -6.61 2.63 -15.51
C ALA A 110 -5.69 3.00 -14.35
N ARG A 111 -4.64 3.77 -14.63
CA ARG A 111 -3.59 4.19 -13.68
C ARG A 111 -3.77 5.64 -13.21
N SER A 112 -4.92 6.24 -13.52
CA SER A 112 -5.25 7.61 -13.13
C SER A 112 -5.43 7.70 -11.61
N THR A 113 -5.10 8.85 -11.03
CA THR A 113 -5.36 9.24 -9.63
C THR A 113 -6.73 9.90 -9.49
N GLU A 114 -7.62 9.67 -10.46
CA GLU A 114 -8.98 10.18 -10.44
C GLU A 114 -9.88 9.17 -11.17
N PRO A 115 -11.09 8.86 -10.66
CA PRO A 115 -12.02 7.89 -11.21
C PRO A 115 -12.83 8.48 -12.37
N LYS A 116 -12.13 9.03 -13.37
CA LYS A 116 -12.72 9.62 -14.58
C LYS A 116 -12.45 8.74 -15.80
N GLY A 117 -13.17 9.02 -16.88
CA GLY A 117 -13.01 8.33 -18.16
C GLY A 117 -13.22 6.82 -18.03
N THR A 118 -12.23 6.06 -18.49
CA THR A 118 -12.24 4.61 -18.63
C THR A 118 -11.44 3.89 -17.53
N PHE A 119 -11.42 4.43 -16.29
CA PHE A 119 -10.67 3.83 -15.18
C PHE A 119 -11.12 2.39 -14.85
N ARG A 120 -12.38 2.04 -15.14
CA ARG A 120 -12.95 0.67 -15.07
C ARG A 120 -12.68 -0.20 -16.32
N SER A 121 -11.67 0.14 -17.10
CA SER A 121 -11.21 -0.63 -18.28
C SER A 121 -10.76 -2.06 -17.93
N GLY A 122 -10.72 -2.93 -18.93
CA GLY A 122 -10.48 -4.36 -18.78
C GLY A 122 -11.78 -5.18 -18.78
N THR A 123 -11.63 -6.49 -18.64
CA THR A 123 -12.74 -7.44 -18.52
C THR A 123 -13.15 -7.56 -17.06
N LEU A 124 -14.40 -7.22 -16.73
CA LEU A 124 -14.96 -7.48 -15.40
C LEU A 124 -15.07 -8.98 -15.15
N LEU A 125 -14.33 -9.48 -14.16
CA LEU A 125 -14.29 -10.90 -13.80
C LEU A 125 -15.30 -11.22 -12.69
N LYS A 126 -15.34 -10.37 -11.65
CA LYS A 126 -16.21 -10.51 -10.48
C LYS A 126 -16.57 -9.14 -9.93
N THR A 127 -17.74 -9.05 -9.29
CA THR A 127 -18.15 -7.87 -8.53
C THR A 127 -18.92 -8.32 -7.29
N ARG A 128 -18.77 -7.59 -6.18
CA ARG A 128 -19.53 -7.80 -4.96
C ARG A 128 -19.73 -6.46 -4.25
N THR A 129 -20.96 -6.19 -3.85
CA THR A 129 -21.31 -5.05 -2.99
C THR A 129 -21.59 -5.57 -1.58
N PHE A 130 -21.12 -4.82 -0.60
CA PHE A 130 -21.38 -5.05 0.82
C PHE A 130 -22.06 -3.81 1.40
N GLY A 131 -22.92 -4.02 2.40
CA GLY A 131 -23.41 -2.99 3.31
C GLY A 131 -23.12 -3.40 4.75
N PRO A 132 -23.85 -2.88 5.76
CA PRO A 132 -23.68 -3.28 7.16
C PRO A 132 -24.23 -4.68 7.42
N GLU A 133 -23.44 -5.68 7.06
CA GLU A 133 -23.71 -7.11 7.17
C GLU A 133 -22.76 -7.75 8.19
N PRO A 134 -23.18 -7.99 9.45
CA PRO A 134 -22.32 -8.51 10.51
C PRO A 134 -21.66 -9.87 10.23
N THR A 135 -22.08 -10.56 9.17
CA THR A 135 -21.46 -11.81 8.70
C THR A 135 -20.03 -11.58 8.20
N TYR A 136 -19.73 -10.37 7.71
CA TYR A 136 -18.42 -10.04 7.15
C TYR A 136 -17.54 -9.16 8.07
N ASP A 137 -18.08 -8.69 9.20
CA ASP A 137 -17.34 -7.94 10.23
C ASP A 137 -16.14 -8.75 10.74
N ASN A 138 -14.95 -8.18 10.56
CA ASN A 138 -13.67 -8.75 10.94
C ASN A 138 -13.45 -10.16 10.32
N GLN A 139 -14.06 -10.42 9.15
CA GLN A 139 -13.89 -11.66 8.38
C GLN A 139 -13.19 -11.40 7.03
N TRP A 140 -12.75 -12.48 6.39
CA TRP A 140 -12.21 -12.43 5.03
C TRP A 140 -13.26 -12.85 4.01
N PHE A 141 -13.49 -12.03 3.00
CA PHE A 141 -14.10 -12.42 1.73
C PHE A 141 -13.02 -12.77 0.71
N THR A 142 -13.29 -13.69 -0.20
CA THR A 142 -12.31 -14.16 -1.19
C THR A 142 -12.86 -14.13 -2.60
N PHE A 143 -12.19 -13.41 -3.49
CA PHE A 143 -12.34 -13.56 -4.93
C PHE A 143 -11.43 -14.68 -5.45
N GLY A 144 -12.04 -15.70 -6.04
CA GLY A 144 -11.33 -16.76 -6.73
C GLY A 144 -12.05 -18.11 -6.70
N PRO A 145 -11.42 -19.19 -7.17
CA PRO A 145 -10.08 -19.21 -7.77
C PRO A 145 -9.98 -18.35 -9.03
N LEU A 146 -8.86 -17.66 -9.20
CA LEU A 146 -8.51 -16.88 -10.40
C LEU A 146 -7.39 -17.61 -11.15
N ASN A 147 -7.55 -17.81 -12.45
CA ASN A 147 -6.47 -18.26 -13.30
C ASN A 147 -5.54 -17.06 -13.58
N PRO A 148 -4.22 -17.12 -13.30
CA PRO A 148 -3.30 -16.02 -13.56
C PRO A 148 -3.41 -15.42 -14.97
N LEU A 149 -3.74 -16.23 -15.97
CA LEU A 149 -3.89 -15.80 -17.38
C LEU A 149 -5.14 -14.95 -17.64
N GLU A 150 -6.06 -14.84 -16.68
CA GLU A 150 -7.20 -13.91 -16.73
C GLU A 150 -6.75 -12.47 -16.45
N GLY A 151 -5.57 -12.25 -15.84
CA GLY A 151 -4.98 -10.93 -15.70
C GLY A 151 -4.45 -10.37 -17.02
N GLU A 152 -4.15 -9.07 -17.05
CA GLU A 152 -3.45 -8.47 -18.18
C GLU A 152 -1.97 -8.81 -18.14
N PHE A 153 -1.41 -9.36 -19.22
CA PHE A 153 0.05 -9.48 -19.32
C PHE A 153 0.68 -8.08 -19.48
N VAL A 154 1.49 -7.67 -18.51
CA VAL A 154 2.22 -6.39 -18.49
C VAL A 154 3.71 -6.68 -18.69
N PRO A 155 4.29 -6.40 -19.87
CA PRO A 155 5.69 -6.70 -20.18
C PRO A 155 6.69 -6.07 -19.23
N GLU A 156 6.41 -4.85 -18.75
CA GLU A 156 7.26 -4.11 -17.82
C GLU A 156 7.44 -4.83 -16.47
N PHE A 157 6.46 -5.65 -16.08
CA PHE A 157 6.50 -6.44 -14.85
C PHE A 157 6.80 -7.92 -15.09
N ASP A 158 6.93 -8.35 -16.35
CA ASP A 158 6.97 -9.76 -16.77
C ASP A 158 5.95 -10.62 -16.00
N GLY A 159 4.70 -10.15 -15.96
CA GLY A 159 3.64 -10.76 -15.14
C GLY A 159 2.23 -10.39 -15.55
N TYR A 160 1.27 -11.05 -14.94
CA TYR A 160 -0.16 -10.82 -15.14
C TYR A 160 -0.71 -9.93 -14.02
N VAL A 161 -1.44 -8.89 -14.40
CA VAL A 161 -1.98 -7.89 -13.48
C VAL A 161 -3.49 -7.98 -13.46
N PHE A 162 -4.05 -8.14 -12.25
CA PHE A 162 -5.46 -7.91 -11.98
C PHE A 162 -5.65 -6.51 -11.42
N LYS A 163 -6.81 -5.91 -11.66
CA LYS A 163 -7.21 -4.61 -11.10
C LYS A 163 -8.45 -4.79 -10.24
N LEU A 164 -8.42 -4.31 -9.00
CA LEU A 164 -9.57 -4.23 -8.12
C LEU A 164 -9.94 -2.77 -7.91
N VAL A 165 -11.17 -2.40 -8.28
CA VAL A 165 -11.73 -1.08 -8.01
C VAL A 165 -12.72 -1.20 -6.88
N THR A 166 -12.42 -0.55 -5.76
CA THR A 166 -13.33 -0.35 -4.64
C THR A 166 -13.99 1.01 -4.78
N GLN A 167 -15.32 1.08 -4.63
CA GLN A 167 -16.05 2.34 -4.72
C GLN A 167 -17.22 2.36 -3.72
N GLY A 168 -17.31 3.43 -2.93
CA GLY A 168 -18.49 3.74 -2.15
C GLY A 168 -19.66 4.06 -3.07
N ARG A 169 -20.77 3.35 -2.92
CA ARG A 169 -21.97 3.50 -3.77
C ARG A 169 -23.06 4.33 -3.12
N LYS A 170 -23.20 4.21 -1.80
CA LYS A 170 -24.21 4.88 -0.97
C LYS A 170 -23.66 5.07 0.44
N GLY A 171 -24.35 5.89 1.22
CA GLY A 171 -24.06 6.25 2.60
C GLY A 171 -22.93 7.26 2.75
N ASP A 172 -22.65 7.58 4.00
CA ASP A 172 -21.66 8.57 4.42
C ASP A 172 -20.67 8.06 5.48
N ASP A 173 -20.69 6.75 5.74
CA ASP A 173 -19.74 6.05 6.61
C ASP A 173 -18.48 5.61 5.82
N GLY A 174 -17.37 5.43 6.54
CA GLY A 174 -16.10 4.94 6.01
C GLY A 174 -15.96 3.43 6.17
N ASN A 175 -15.71 2.71 5.07
CA ASN A 175 -15.34 1.29 5.12
C ASN A 175 -13.81 1.14 5.17
N LEU A 176 -13.33 0.47 6.22
CA LEU A 176 -11.94 0.22 6.55
C LEU A 176 -11.56 -1.24 6.31
N TYR A 177 -10.79 -1.50 5.27
CA TYR A 177 -10.47 -2.85 4.83
C TYR A 177 -8.98 -3.06 4.60
N ARG A 178 -8.60 -4.32 4.34
CA ARG A 178 -7.27 -4.71 3.87
C ARG A 178 -7.39 -5.73 2.75
N TYR A 179 -6.36 -5.86 1.91
CA TYR A 179 -6.27 -6.93 0.93
C TYR A 179 -5.17 -7.94 1.25
N PHE A 180 -5.27 -9.09 0.59
CA PHE A 180 -4.20 -10.07 0.53
C PHE A 180 -4.22 -10.83 -0.80
N LEU A 181 -3.10 -10.87 -1.51
CA LEU A 181 -2.91 -11.78 -2.65
C LEU A 181 -2.46 -13.15 -2.13
N SER A 182 -3.30 -14.17 -2.32
CA SER A 182 -3.08 -15.49 -1.73
C SER A 182 -2.99 -16.60 -2.77
N SER A 183 -2.18 -17.62 -2.46
CA SER A 183 -2.22 -18.94 -3.11
C SER A 183 -3.24 -19.88 -2.46
N SER A 184 -3.93 -19.45 -1.40
CA SER A 184 -4.94 -20.23 -0.66
C SER A 184 -6.32 -19.55 -0.65
N PRO A 185 -7.42 -20.32 -0.83
CA PRO A 185 -8.77 -19.78 -0.75
C PRO A 185 -9.18 -19.36 0.67
N THR A 186 -8.57 -19.94 1.71
CA THR A 186 -9.01 -19.75 3.10
C THR A 186 -7.95 -19.16 4.02
N GLN A 187 -6.69 -19.18 3.61
CA GLN A 187 -5.57 -18.61 4.37
C GLN A 187 -4.89 -17.47 3.61
N ASN A 188 -4.14 -16.64 4.34
CA ASN A 188 -3.28 -15.59 3.79
C ASN A 188 -1.88 -16.18 3.51
N VAL A 189 -1.72 -16.86 2.38
CA VAL A 189 -0.45 -17.47 1.97
C VAL A 189 0.07 -16.74 0.75
N ALA A 190 1.17 -16.01 0.88
CA ALA A 190 1.71 -15.22 -0.23
C ALA A 190 1.97 -16.07 -1.49
N VAL A 191 1.73 -15.47 -2.65
CA VAL A 191 2.09 -16.00 -3.97
C VAL A 191 3.55 -15.68 -4.24
N GLU A 192 4.43 -16.67 -4.35
CA GLU A 192 5.85 -16.40 -4.61
C GLU A 192 6.07 -15.47 -5.81
N GLY A 193 6.88 -14.42 -5.61
CA GLY A 193 7.18 -13.38 -6.61
C GLY A 193 6.04 -12.40 -6.93
N GLY A 194 4.83 -12.61 -6.39
CA GLY A 194 3.72 -11.68 -6.57
C GLY A 194 3.90 -10.38 -5.79
N ASN A 195 3.07 -9.38 -6.10
CA ASN A 195 3.03 -8.13 -5.37
C ASN A 195 1.65 -7.48 -5.52
N ALA A 196 1.39 -6.43 -4.75
CA ALA A 196 0.27 -5.54 -4.97
C ALA A 196 0.77 -4.11 -5.03
N PHE A 197 0.08 -3.26 -5.77
CA PHE A 197 0.45 -1.87 -5.93
C PHE A 197 -0.74 -0.99 -6.26
N THR A 198 -0.61 0.30 -6.00
CA THR A 198 -1.59 1.33 -6.39
C THR A 198 -0.86 2.53 -6.99
N TYR A 199 -1.59 3.41 -7.69
CA TYR A 199 -1.09 4.71 -8.13
C TYR A 199 -1.55 5.85 -7.21
N GLU A 200 -2.52 5.58 -6.35
CA GLU A 200 -3.05 6.48 -5.32
C GLU A 200 -3.50 5.66 -4.11
N TYR A 201 -3.13 6.12 -2.93
CA TYR A 201 -3.51 5.53 -1.66
C TYR A 201 -4.58 6.39 -0.99
N SER A 202 -5.68 5.78 -0.55
CA SER A 202 -6.62 6.32 0.43
C SER A 202 -6.62 5.42 1.67
N PHE A 203 -6.14 5.96 2.80
CA PHE A 203 -5.80 5.14 3.96
C PHE A 203 -5.87 5.85 5.31
N ARG A 204 -6.04 5.06 6.37
CA ARG A 204 -6.01 5.49 7.76
C ARG A 204 -4.62 5.37 8.37
N LEU A 205 -4.14 6.44 9.01
CA LEU A 205 -2.92 6.42 9.81
C LEU A 205 -3.06 5.59 11.08
N SER A 206 -1.94 5.05 11.55
CA SER A 206 -1.86 4.49 12.90
C SER A 206 -2.14 5.60 13.94
N PRO A 207 -3.07 5.39 14.89
CA PRO A 207 -3.52 6.43 15.84
C PRO A 207 -2.55 6.61 17.03
N GLU A 208 -1.25 6.72 16.73
CA GLU A 208 -0.19 6.87 17.70
C GLU A 208 0.67 8.10 17.40
N ARG A 209 0.88 8.95 18.41
CA ARG A 209 1.75 10.12 18.26
C ARG A 209 3.19 9.70 17.98
N GLY A 210 3.77 10.24 16.92
CA GLY A 210 5.11 9.89 16.46
C GLY A 210 5.17 8.59 15.67
N ALA A 211 4.03 7.94 15.39
CA ALA A 211 3.97 6.85 14.44
C ALA A 211 4.52 7.29 13.08
N LYS A 212 5.21 6.36 12.43
CA LYS A 212 5.79 6.58 11.11
C LYS A 212 5.11 5.68 10.12
N THR A 213 4.43 6.28 9.17
CA THR A 213 3.86 5.58 8.03
C THR A 213 4.80 5.75 6.83
N HIS A 214 4.93 4.71 6.03
CA HIS A 214 5.88 4.64 4.92
C HIS A 214 5.15 4.35 3.62
N LEU A 215 5.41 5.15 2.59
CA LEU A 215 4.93 4.91 1.23
C LEU A 215 6.13 4.75 0.29
N TYR A 216 6.06 3.75 -0.60
CA TYR A 216 7.20 3.34 -1.43
C TYR A 216 6.94 3.52 -2.94
N PRO A 217 6.93 4.76 -3.46
CA PRO A 217 6.80 4.97 -4.90
C PRO A 217 8.06 4.46 -5.63
N PHE A 218 7.86 3.73 -6.73
CA PHE A 218 8.95 3.20 -7.54
C PHE A 218 9.43 4.21 -8.59
N ILE A 219 10.75 4.38 -8.67
CA ILE A 219 11.40 5.34 -9.57
C ILE A 219 12.09 4.58 -10.72
N ASN A 220 11.56 4.69 -11.93
CA ASN A 220 12.22 4.14 -13.12
C ASN A 220 13.28 5.10 -13.70
N GLU A 221 14.07 4.62 -14.66
CA GLU A 221 15.18 5.33 -15.32
C GLU A 221 14.77 6.65 -16.03
N ARG A 222 13.48 6.87 -16.27
CA ARG A 222 12.96 8.05 -16.98
C ARG A 222 12.51 9.17 -16.03
N VAL A 223 12.44 8.92 -14.72
CA VAL A 223 11.97 9.90 -13.75
C VAL A 223 13.11 10.85 -13.37
N VAL A 224 12.96 12.14 -13.66
CA VAL A 224 13.97 13.16 -13.29
C VAL A 224 13.54 14.00 -12.09
N SER A 225 12.23 14.09 -11.85
CA SER A 225 11.65 14.70 -10.68
C SER A 225 10.34 14.03 -10.35
N ILE A 226 9.98 14.06 -9.08
CA ILE A 226 8.66 13.66 -8.62
C ILE A 226 7.89 14.87 -8.09
N ARG A 227 6.57 14.85 -8.25
CA ARG A 227 5.64 15.67 -7.48
C ARG A 227 4.89 14.75 -6.54
N GLN A 228 5.07 14.93 -5.24
CA GLN A 228 4.20 14.29 -4.26
C GLN A 228 2.98 15.18 -4.03
N SER A 229 1.81 14.56 -3.92
CA SER A 229 0.53 15.23 -3.68
C SER A 229 -0.22 14.49 -2.59
N ASN A 230 -0.74 15.23 -1.61
CA ASN A 230 -1.53 14.69 -0.52
C ASN A 230 -2.73 15.58 -0.17
N PHE A 231 -3.75 14.96 0.37
CA PHE A 231 -5.02 15.55 0.79
C PHE A 231 -5.31 15.17 2.24
N ASP A 232 -5.93 16.10 2.98
CA ASP A 232 -6.35 15.92 4.38
C ASP A 232 -5.25 15.61 5.40
N GLY A 233 -4.07 16.20 5.25
CA GLY A 233 -2.98 16.06 6.23
C GLY A 233 -3.13 16.91 7.51
N ASP A 234 -4.19 17.70 7.65
CA ASP A 234 -4.55 18.51 8.83
C ASP A 234 -3.46 19.43 9.43
N ASP A 235 -2.40 19.72 8.68
CA ASP A 235 -1.17 20.37 9.19
C ASP A 235 -0.59 19.69 10.46
N ASP A 236 -0.99 18.45 10.76
CA ASP A 236 -0.61 17.70 11.96
C ASP A 236 0.34 16.53 11.66
N LEU A 237 0.87 16.50 10.43
CA LEU A 237 1.83 15.52 9.95
C LEU A 237 3.17 16.18 9.57
N LEU A 238 4.24 15.40 9.59
CA LEU A 238 5.51 15.74 8.92
C LEU A 238 5.77 14.78 7.78
N LEU A 239 6.13 15.28 6.61
CA LEU A 239 6.56 14.48 5.47
C LEU A 239 8.06 14.66 5.19
N LYS A 240 8.76 13.53 5.11
CA LYS A 240 10.18 13.49 4.72
C LYS A 240 10.43 12.40 3.70
N ILE A 241 11.34 12.68 2.77
CA ILE A 241 11.76 11.76 1.72
C ILE A 241 13.13 11.18 2.08
N PHE A 242 13.19 9.85 2.10
CA PHE A 242 14.39 9.07 2.26
C PHE A 242 14.65 8.23 1.02
N SER A 243 15.92 8.06 0.68
CA SER A 243 16.36 7.21 -0.42
C SER A 243 17.85 6.91 -0.28
N VAL A 244 18.44 6.25 -1.28
CA VAL A 244 19.90 6.13 -1.38
C VAL A 244 20.62 7.47 -1.55
N ALA A 245 19.91 8.55 -1.92
CA ALA A 245 20.42 9.90 -2.15
C ALA A 245 19.89 10.96 -1.17
N LYS A 246 18.79 10.69 -0.48
CA LYS A 246 18.13 11.64 0.43
C LYS A 246 18.06 11.06 1.83
N ASN A 247 18.41 11.88 2.82
CA ASN A 247 18.34 11.50 4.24
C ASN A 247 17.39 12.46 4.98
N GLY A 248 16.08 12.30 4.77
CA GLY A 248 15.06 13.10 5.43
C GLY A 248 14.83 14.47 4.77
N HIS A 249 14.82 14.50 3.43
CA HIS A 249 14.54 15.72 2.67
C HIS A 249 13.07 16.14 2.91
N PRO A 250 12.80 17.38 3.36
CA PRO A 250 11.45 17.80 3.73
C PRO A 250 10.54 17.90 2.49
N ALA A 251 9.26 17.61 2.69
CA ALA A 251 8.20 17.80 1.70
C ALA A 251 6.95 18.38 2.35
N THR A 252 6.06 18.94 1.53
CA THR A 252 4.86 19.67 1.99
C THR A 252 3.74 18.71 2.42
N ILE A 253 3.16 18.96 3.60
CA ILE A 253 1.91 18.34 4.05
C ILE A 253 0.75 19.29 3.74
N SER A 254 -0.40 18.70 3.43
CA SER A 254 -1.61 19.45 3.16
C SER A 254 -2.36 19.83 4.44
N PRO A 255 -3.09 20.95 4.41
CA PRO A 255 -4.05 21.27 5.46
C PRO A 255 -5.37 20.51 5.26
N ASP A 256 -6.26 20.64 6.23
CA ASP A 256 -7.65 20.14 6.21
C ASP A 256 -8.37 20.51 4.88
N GLN A 257 -8.99 19.50 4.28
CA GLN A 257 -9.82 19.52 3.07
C GLN A 257 -9.18 20.13 1.83
N ARG A 258 -7.86 20.17 1.78
CA ARG A 258 -7.15 20.78 0.66
C ARG A 258 -5.99 19.91 0.23
N TRP A 259 -5.76 19.94 -1.07
CA TRP A 259 -4.56 19.36 -1.65
C TRP A 259 -3.35 20.26 -1.39
N ALA A 260 -2.20 19.64 -1.12
CA ALA A 260 -0.91 20.29 -1.22
C ALA A 260 0.08 19.41 -1.98
N SER A 261 1.15 20.02 -2.48
CA SER A 261 2.16 19.30 -3.26
C SER A 261 3.52 19.94 -3.15
N SER A 262 4.57 19.16 -3.39
CA SER A 262 5.93 19.66 -3.55
C SER A 262 6.70 18.82 -4.56
N VAL A 263 7.64 19.46 -5.25
CA VAL A 263 8.43 18.86 -6.34
C VAL A 263 9.84 18.61 -5.86
N HIS A 264 10.36 17.41 -6.14
CA HIS A 264 11.68 16.97 -5.69
C HIS A 264 12.46 16.34 -6.84
N ALA A 265 13.69 16.78 -7.05
CA ALA A 265 14.58 16.20 -8.04
C ALA A 265 14.95 14.75 -7.67
N ILE A 266 15.09 13.90 -8.69
CA ILE A 266 15.56 12.52 -8.57
C ILE A 266 17.01 12.45 -9.07
N ALA A 267 17.88 11.87 -8.26
CA ALA A 267 19.25 11.56 -8.61
C ALA A 267 19.30 10.24 -9.38
N ALA A 268 20.23 10.11 -10.33
CA ALA A 268 20.40 8.89 -11.13
C ALA A 268 20.59 7.62 -10.27
N LYS A 269 21.22 7.72 -9.08
CA LYS A 269 21.38 6.57 -8.18
C LYS A 269 20.08 6.08 -7.55
N GLU A 270 18.99 6.84 -7.63
CA GLU A 270 17.65 6.45 -7.16
C GLU A 270 16.85 5.67 -8.21
N HIS A 271 17.31 5.61 -9.47
CA HIS A 271 16.64 4.86 -10.53
C HIS A 271 16.68 3.34 -10.27
N GLY A 272 15.58 2.67 -10.62
CA GLY A 272 15.38 1.24 -10.38
C GLY A 272 15.10 0.89 -8.92
N LEU A 273 14.83 1.88 -8.06
CA LEU A 273 14.60 1.70 -6.62
C LEU A 273 13.33 2.43 -6.17
N SER A 274 12.82 2.03 -5.00
CA SER A 274 11.74 2.76 -4.34
C SER A 274 12.30 3.88 -3.45
N LEU A 275 11.58 5.01 -3.35
CA LEU A 275 11.80 5.99 -2.28
C LEU A 275 11.08 5.53 -1.00
N ASP A 276 11.38 6.16 0.13
CA ASP A 276 10.60 6.06 1.37
C ASP A 276 10.06 7.45 1.70
N LEU A 277 8.77 7.64 1.41
CA LEU A 277 8.01 8.81 1.86
C LEU A 277 7.50 8.51 3.26
N GLN A 278 8.17 9.09 4.25
CA GLN A 278 7.89 8.90 5.66
C GLN A 278 6.97 10.01 6.17
N ILE A 279 5.76 9.63 6.55
CA ILE A 279 4.76 10.47 7.20
C ILE A 279 4.85 10.23 8.70
N THR A 280 5.04 11.30 9.50
CA THR A 280 5.08 11.21 10.96
C THR A 280 3.90 11.94 11.57
N SER A 281 3.06 11.24 12.32
CA SER A 281 1.91 11.83 13.01
C SER A 281 2.36 12.68 14.21
N LEU A 282 1.90 13.93 14.31
CA LEU A 282 2.21 14.82 15.43
C LEU A 282 1.15 14.79 16.54
N SER A 283 -0.05 14.32 16.21
CA SER A 283 -1.19 14.16 17.13
C SER A 283 -1.46 12.69 17.44
N LYS A 284 -2.50 12.41 18.23
CA LYS A 284 -3.03 11.06 18.50
C LYS A 284 -4.35 10.82 17.75
N ALA A 285 -4.77 11.75 16.89
CA ALA A 285 -6.00 11.58 16.16
C ALA A 285 -5.83 10.46 15.13
N SER A 286 -6.89 9.67 14.94
CA SER A 286 -7.03 8.95 13.68
C SER A 286 -7.22 9.99 12.59
N ASN A 287 -6.54 9.81 11.46
CA ASN A 287 -6.74 10.63 10.29
C ASN A 287 -6.64 9.74 9.05
N ASP A 288 -7.44 10.08 8.06
CA ASP A 288 -7.51 9.44 6.77
C ASP A 288 -6.94 10.41 5.74
N LEU A 289 -6.18 9.90 4.78
CA LEU A 289 -5.55 10.75 3.78
C LEU A 289 -5.50 10.07 2.42
N VAL A 290 -5.48 10.92 1.39
CA VAL A 290 -5.16 10.52 0.03
C VAL A 290 -3.75 10.95 -0.33
N PHE A 291 -3.00 10.06 -0.99
CA PHE A 291 -1.62 10.31 -1.40
C PHE A 291 -1.32 9.70 -2.77
N TYR A 292 -0.73 10.49 -3.66
CA TYR A 292 -0.14 10.00 -4.90
C TYR A 292 1.17 10.72 -5.26
N VAL A 293 1.91 10.14 -6.20
CA VAL A 293 3.14 10.73 -6.74
C VAL A 293 3.09 10.69 -8.25
N THR A 294 3.42 11.79 -8.91
CA THR A 294 3.63 11.84 -10.37
C THR A 294 5.07 12.15 -10.74
N ASP A 295 5.47 11.79 -11.96
CA ASP A 295 6.72 12.22 -12.56
C ASP A 295 6.62 13.63 -13.17
N GLN A 296 7.68 14.07 -13.85
CA GLN A 296 7.75 15.36 -14.53
C GLN A 296 6.71 15.57 -15.67
N TYR A 297 6.04 14.51 -16.11
CA TYR A 297 5.02 14.54 -17.16
C TYR A 297 3.62 14.30 -16.60
N ASP A 298 3.45 14.44 -15.28
CA ASP A 298 2.21 14.19 -14.56
C ASP A 298 1.71 12.73 -14.70
N VAL A 299 2.63 11.79 -14.95
CA VAL A 299 2.32 10.35 -14.96
C VAL A 299 2.46 9.79 -13.55
N ALA A 300 1.39 9.18 -13.03
CA ALA A 300 1.39 8.58 -11.71
C ALA A 300 2.41 7.43 -11.58
N LEU A 301 3.08 7.38 -10.44
CA LEU A 301 4.07 6.37 -10.10
C LEU A 301 3.45 5.30 -9.19
N PRO A 302 3.75 4.01 -9.40
CA PRO A 302 3.18 2.95 -8.60
C PRO A 302 3.86 2.87 -7.23
N PHE A 303 3.06 2.71 -6.18
CA PHE A 303 3.50 2.32 -4.85
C PHE A 303 3.33 0.83 -4.67
N PHE A 304 4.41 0.10 -4.46
CA PHE A 304 4.35 -1.34 -4.23
C PHE A 304 4.28 -1.65 -2.73
N ALA A 305 3.35 -2.52 -2.34
CA ALA A 305 3.24 -3.01 -0.96
C ALA A 305 4.55 -3.66 -0.48
N ILE A 306 5.23 -4.40 -1.37
CA ILE A 306 6.64 -4.76 -1.18
C ILE A 306 7.50 -3.82 -2.03
N PRO A 307 8.33 -2.94 -1.44
CA PRO A 307 9.18 -2.04 -2.20
C PRO A 307 10.14 -2.83 -3.10
N LEU A 308 10.13 -2.52 -4.40
CA LEU A 308 11.09 -3.11 -5.34
C LEU A 308 12.50 -2.61 -5.00
N GLY A 309 13.45 -3.55 -4.82
CA GLY A 309 14.79 -3.29 -4.29
C GLY A 309 14.89 -3.27 -2.76
N GLY A 310 13.78 -3.50 -2.04
CA GLY A 310 13.68 -3.45 -0.58
C GLY A 310 13.54 -2.01 -0.04
N PRO A 311 13.29 -1.84 1.29
CA PRO A 311 13.23 -0.51 1.89
C PRO A 311 14.56 0.24 1.66
N PRO A 312 14.52 1.47 1.13
CA PRO A 312 15.74 2.17 0.74
C PRO A 312 16.60 2.50 1.96
N ARG A 313 17.92 2.37 1.80
CA ARG A 313 18.91 2.75 2.81
C ARG A 313 19.84 3.80 2.24
N TYR A 314 19.97 4.94 2.94
CA TYR A 314 20.88 6.01 2.54
C TYR A 314 22.32 5.50 2.44
N ARG A 315 22.99 5.84 1.34
CA ARG A 315 24.41 5.48 1.13
C ARG A 315 25.28 6.69 1.44
N TYR A 316 26.00 6.61 2.56
CA TYR A 316 26.96 7.63 2.95
C TYR A 316 28.12 7.68 1.96
N GLU A 317 28.36 8.85 1.38
CA GLU A 317 29.58 9.14 0.64
C GLU A 317 30.62 9.65 1.64
N VAL A 318 31.56 8.78 2.03
CA VAL A 318 32.66 9.15 2.93
C VAL A 318 33.84 9.61 2.09
N ASP A 319 33.99 10.94 1.98
CA ASP A 319 35.18 11.54 1.39
C ASP A 319 36.35 11.46 2.39
N VAL A 320 37.14 10.39 2.32
CA VAL A 320 38.37 10.28 3.10
C VAL A 320 39.42 11.20 2.47
N LYS A 321 39.50 12.44 2.96
CA LYS A 321 40.64 13.31 2.68
C LYS A 321 41.87 12.77 3.42
N ILE A 322 42.66 11.94 2.73
CA ILE A 322 44.01 11.57 3.20
C ILE A 322 44.83 12.86 3.23
N ARG A 323 45.16 13.35 4.42
CA ARG A 323 46.16 14.41 4.57
C ARG A 323 47.50 13.82 4.12
N LYS A 324 48.12 14.43 3.09
CA LYS A 324 49.50 14.16 2.70
C LYS A 324 50.46 14.59 3.81
#